data_AF-A0A960LT83-F1
#
_entry.id   AF-A0A960LT83-F1
#
_cell.length_a   1.000
_cell.length_b   1.000
_cell.length_c   1.000
_cell.angle_alpha   90.00
_cell.angle_beta   90.00
_cell.angle_gamma   90.00
#
_symmetry.space_group_name_H-M   'P 1'
#
loop_
_entity.id
_entity.type
_entity.pdbx_description
1 polymer ?
#
loop_
_entity_poly.entity_id
_entity_poly.type
_entity_poly.pdbx_seq_one_letter_code
_entity_poly.pdbx_strand_id
1 'polypeptide(L)'
;MASGLDWVFGMATIVVGLAVLSVVPFLNFFSLGYLLEASGRVATTGRFRDGFVGVRKASSLGSLVIGIGLVLLPVLFFAGMWNDASLVDPGGAVAARWKVVLVVSTLMVFGHIIWACLRGGRLRHFLWPAPVRLFRALRQPNPAALLEIGNGAGDWVASLRLPHYFWLGFRGFVAAVMWLAIPVGVLILAAQIRIIGIAAVVNFLGIGLLMIVVLYLPFLQAHFARTDRFEAMFEVRRVRDFFRRAPVAFWFALLITLLFSLPLYLLKIELTPREVAWLPALLFVAFIFPARLLVGWAMSRAVRHEADRHWVFRWLGRLAAVPVVIAYVIFVWATQYLSWHGSLSLLEQHAFLVPAPLMGL
;
A
#
# COMPACT_ATOMS: atom_id res chain seq x y z
N MET A 1 -21.51 -17.39 -10.88
CA MET A 1 -21.16 -16.23 -11.71
C MET A 1 -20.76 -15.10 -10.76
N ALA A 2 -19.48 -14.71 -10.72
CA ALA A 2 -19.04 -13.65 -9.84
C ALA A 2 -19.58 -12.32 -10.38
N SER A 3 -20.34 -11.59 -9.57
CA SER A 3 -20.83 -10.27 -9.96
C SER A 3 -19.63 -9.33 -10.11
N GLY A 4 -19.64 -8.42 -11.08
CA GLY A 4 -18.64 -7.35 -11.17
C GLY A 4 -18.51 -6.57 -9.85
N LEU A 5 -19.57 -6.54 -9.05
CA LEU A 5 -19.60 -5.98 -7.69
C LEU A 5 -18.60 -6.65 -6.74
N ASP A 6 -18.46 -7.99 -6.77
CA ASP A 6 -17.53 -8.70 -5.89
C ASP A 6 -16.07 -8.36 -6.20
N TRP A 7 -15.79 -8.08 -7.48
CA TRP A 7 -14.47 -7.67 -7.94
C TRP A 7 -14.15 -6.23 -7.52
N VAL A 8 -15.10 -5.30 -7.73
CA VAL A 8 -14.95 -3.90 -7.30
C VAL A 8 -14.79 -3.82 -5.78
N PHE A 9 -15.60 -4.57 -5.03
CA PHE A 9 -15.49 -4.64 -3.57
C PHE A 9 -14.14 -5.22 -3.11
N GLY A 10 -13.65 -6.28 -3.78
CA GLY A 10 -12.32 -6.82 -3.50
C GLY A 10 -11.19 -5.82 -3.78
N MET A 11 -11.32 -5.04 -4.86
CA MET A 11 -10.36 -3.98 -5.20
C MET A 11 -10.36 -2.87 -4.14
N ALA A 12 -11.55 -2.39 -3.74
CA ALA A 12 -11.68 -1.42 -2.66
C ALA A 12 -11.08 -1.94 -1.35
N THR A 13 -11.32 -3.21 -1.03
CA THR A 13 -10.74 -3.86 0.17
C THR A 13 -9.22 -3.90 0.13
N ILE A 14 -8.62 -4.19 -1.03
CA ILE A 14 -7.16 -4.15 -1.20
C ILE A 14 -6.65 -2.74 -0.98
N VAL A 15 -7.26 -1.73 -1.62
CA VAL A 15 -6.81 -0.33 -1.50
C VAL A 15 -6.87 0.13 -0.05
N VAL A 16 -7.99 -0.10 0.63
CA VAL A 16 -8.15 0.25 2.06
C VAL A 16 -7.20 -0.57 2.94
N GLY A 17 -7.07 -1.87 2.71
CA GLY A 17 -6.18 -2.74 3.48
C GLY A 17 -4.71 -2.33 3.36
N LEU A 18 -4.24 -2.02 2.15
CA LEU A 18 -2.88 -1.52 1.91
C LEU A 18 -2.66 -0.12 2.51
N ALA A 19 -3.70 0.72 2.54
CA ALA A 19 -3.65 2.02 3.18
C ALA A 19 -3.45 1.88 4.69
N VAL A 20 -4.27 1.04 5.34
CA VAL A 20 -4.13 0.75 6.78
C VAL A 20 -2.75 0.16 7.09
N LEU A 21 -2.29 -0.82 6.31
CA LEU A 21 -0.95 -1.40 6.48
C LEU A 21 0.17 -0.37 6.27
N SER A 22 -0.02 0.61 5.39
CA SER A 22 1.01 1.62 5.11
C SER A 22 1.25 2.60 6.27
N VAL A 23 0.24 2.86 7.10
CA VAL A 23 0.35 3.78 8.24
C VAL A 23 1.18 3.18 9.37
N VAL A 24 1.10 1.86 9.56
CA VAL A 24 1.77 1.18 10.68
C VAL A 24 3.23 0.85 10.30
N PRO A 25 4.23 1.29 11.09
CA PRO A 25 5.63 0.93 10.86
C PRO A 25 5.82 -0.59 10.77
N PHE A 26 6.77 -1.03 9.93
CA PHE A 26 7.03 -2.43 9.56
C PHE A 26 5.92 -3.11 8.75
N LEU A 27 4.64 -2.86 9.06
CA LEU A 27 3.53 -3.37 8.25
C LEU A 27 3.47 -2.69 6.87
N ASN A 28 4.01 -1.47 6.78
CA ASN A 28 4.15 -0.74 5.53
C ASN A 28 4.96 -1.51 4.46
N PHE A 29 5.86 -2.41 4.85
CA PHE A 29 6.58 -3.29 3.92
C PHE A 29 5.67 -4.28 3.20
N PHE A 30 4.57 -4.74 3.80
CA PHE A 30 3.57 -5.53 3.07
C PHE A 30 2.92 -4.71 1.96
N SER A 31 2.63 -3.43 2.24
CA SER A 31 2.06 -2.53 1.24
C SER A 31 3.01 -2.32 0.07
N LEU A 32 4.27 -1.95 0.37
CA LEU A 32 5.31 -1.82 -0.66
C LEU A 32 5.51 -3.11 -1.46
N GLY A 33 5.59 -4.25 -0.76
CA GLY A 33 5.79 -5.55 -1.36
C GLY A 33 4.65 -5.94 -2.29
N TYR A 34 3.41 -5.64 -1.92
CA TYR A 34 2.26 -5.84 -2.80
C TYR A 34 2.34 -4.96 -4.05
N LEU A 35 2.66 -3.67 -3.90
CA LEU A 35 2.81 -2.75 -5.03
C LEU A 35 3.93 -3.18 -5.99
N LEU A 36 5.05 -3.66 -5.43
CA LEU A 36 6.18 -4.18 -6.20
C LEU A 36 5.80 -5.48 -6.92
N GLU A 37 5.23 -6.47 -6.23
CA GLU A 37 4.76 -7.73 -6.85
C GLU A 37 3.75 -7.45 -7.98
N ALA A 38 2.81 -6.52 -7.77
CA ALA A 38 1.86 -6.11 -8.80
C ALA A 38 2.59 -5.56 -10.04
N SER A 39 3.58 -4.68 -9.86
CA SER A 39 4.40 -4.17 -10.96
C SER A 39 5.22 -5.27 -11.66
N GLY A 40 5.80 -6.21 -10.89
CA GLY A 40 6.58 -7.34 -11.41
C GLY A 40 5.73 -8.32 -12.23
N ARG A 41 4.51 -8.62 -11.77
CA ARG A 41 3.54 -9.46 -12.52
C ARG A 41 3.11 -8.80 -13.81
N VAL A 42 2.82 -7.50 -13.80
CA VAL A 42 2.50 -6.78 -15.04
C VAL A 42 3.73 -6.72 -15.96
N ALA A 43 4.95 -6.58 -15.42
CA ALA A 43 6.18 -6.62 -16.21
C ALA A 43 6.40 -7.98 -16.89
N THR A 44 6.07 -9.08 -16.22
CA THR A 44 6.15 -10.43 -16.80
C THR A 44 5.03 -10.71 -17.79
N THR A 45 3.78 -10.38 -17.45
CA THR A 45 2.59 -10.80 -18.22
C THR A 45 2.17 -9.80 -19.29
N GLY A 46 2.42 -8.51 -19.08
CA GLY A 46 1.94 -7.40 -19.92
C GLY A 46 0.47 -7.05 -19.75
N ARG A 47 -0.26 -7.68 -18.81
CA ARG A 47 -1.69 -7.47 -18.60
C ARG A 47 -1.95 -6.77 -17.27
N PHE A 48 -2.62 -5.62 -17.28
CA PHE A 48 -2.97 -4.87 -16.06
C PHE A 48 -3.77 -5.69 -15.05
N ARG A 49 -4.69 -6.54 -15.54
CA ARG A 49 -5.51 -7.42 -14.69
C ARG A 49 -4.70 -8.38 -13.82
N ASP A 50 -3.49 -8.76 -14.25
CA ASP A 50 -2.64 -9.71 -13.53
C ASP A 50 -1.88 -9.02 -12.37
N GLY A 51 -1.86 -7.69 -12.33
CA GLY A 51 -1.33 -6.91 -11.21
C GLY A 51 -2.27 -6.83 -10.00
N PHE A 52 -3.56 -7.13 -10.18
CA PHE A 52 -4.53 -7.19 -9.08
C PHE A 52 -4.48 -8.55 -8.39
N VAL A 53 -3.49 -8.73 -7.51
CA VAL A 53 -3.26 -10.02 -6.85
C VAL A 53 -4.25 -10.22 -5.71
N GLY A 54 -4.90 -11.39 -5.67
CA GLY A 54 -5.69 -11.80 -4.52
C GLY A 54 -7.04 -11.10 -4.33
N VAL A 55 -7.57 -10.36 -5.32
CA VAL A 55 -8.86 -9.61 -5.23
C VAL A 55 -9.99 -10.44 -4.62
N ARG A 56 -10.11 -11.71 -5.00
CA ARG A 56 -11.13 -12.62 -4.45
C ARG A 56 -10.97 -12.89 -2.96
N LYS A 57 -9.72 -13.13 -2.51
CA LYS A 57 -9.41 -13.35 -1.09
C LYS A 57 -9.58 -12.07 -0.28
N ALA A 58 -9.22 -10.92 -0.88
CA ALA A 58 -9.47 -9.63 -0.26
C ALA A 58 -10.97 -9.35 -0.12
N SER A 59 -11.79 -9.63 -1.14
CA SER A 59 -13.25 -9.51 -1.06
C SER A 59 -13.85 -10.34 0.09
N SER A 60 -13.38 -11.58 0.30
CA SER A 60 -13.81 -12.38 1.46
C SER A 60 -13.32 -11.81 2.79
N LEU A 61 -12.09 -11.31 2.86
CA LEU A 61 -11.54 -10.71 4.08
C LEU A 61 -12.25 -9.39 4.43
N GLY A 62 -12.52 -8.53 3.45
CA GLY A 62 -13.26 -7.28 3.65
C GLY A 62 -14.69 -7.56 4.09
N SER A 63 -15.33 -8.57 3.50
CA SER A 63 -16.66 -9.02 3.93
C SER A 63 -16.66 -9.50 5.39
N LEU A 64 -15.60 -10.20 5.81
CA LEU A 64 -15.42 -10.67 7.18
C LEU A 64 -15.25 -9.49 8.14
N VAL A 65 -14.35 -8.55 7.83
CA VAL A 65 -14.06 -7.39 8.69
C VAL A 65 -15.28 -6.49 8.82
N ILE A 66 -15.94 -6.14 7.70
CA ILE A 66 -17.16 -5.32 7.74
C ILE A 66 -18.29 -6.07 8.45
N GLY A 67 -18.43 -7.37 8.20
CA GLY A 67 -19.44 -8.20 8.86
C GLY A 67 -19.27 -8.24 10.38
N ILE A 68 -18.04 -8.47 10.85
CA ILE A 68 -17.70 -8.42 12.28
C ILE A 68 -17.97 -7.02 12.85
N GLY A 69 -17.51 -5.97 12.16
CA GLY A 69 -17.73 -4.59 12.60
C GLY A 69 -19.20 -4.24 12.76
N LEU A 70 -20.04 -4.62 11.79
CA LEU A 70 -21.48 -4.37 11.82
C LEU A 70 -22.17 -5.10 12.98
N VAL A 71 -21.80 -6.37 13.21
CA VAL A 71 -22.38 -7.18 14.30
C VAL A 71 -21.88 -6.70 15.68
N LEU A 72 -20.72 -6.04 15.75
CA LEU A 72 -20.21 -5.44 16.99
C LEU A 72 -20.90 -4.12 17.36
N LEU A 73 -21.55 -3.41 16.43
CA LEU A 73 -22.18 -2.11 16.70
C LEU A 73 -23.15 -2.11 17.91
N PRO A 74 -24.05 -3.11 18.08
CA PRO A 74 -24.93 -3.17 19.24
C PRO A 74 -24.16 -3.36 20.56
N VAL A 75 -23.08 -4.16 20.54
CA VAL A 75 -22.24 -4.39 21.72
C VAL A 75 -21.48 -3.12 22.09
N LEU A 76 -20.96 -2.39 21.11
CA LEU A 76 -20.31 -1.09 21.32
C LEU A 76 -21.30 -0.07 21.90
N PHE A 77 -22.54 -0.06 21.40
CA PHE A 77 -23.60 0.78 21.96
C PHE A 77 -23.91 0.44 23.43
N PHE A 78 -24.09 -0.84 23.76
CA PHE A 78 -24.32 -1.26 25.14
C PHE A 78 -23.12 -1.02 26.06
N ALA A 79 -21.90 -1.11 25.53
CA ALA A 79 -20.69 -0.77 26.26
C ALA A 79 -20.65 0.72 26.62
N GLY A 80 -21.04 1.59 25.68
CA GLY A 80 -21.22 3.02 25.94
C GLY A 80 -22.27 3.29 27.03
N MET A 81 -23.45 2.69 26.92
CA MET A 81 -24.52 2.83 27.93
C MET A 81 -24.09 2.38 29.33
N TRP A 82 -23.34 1.27 29.42
CA TRP A 82 -22.79 0.80 30.69
C TRP A 82 -21.74 1.77 31.24
N ASN A 83 -20.82 2.24 30.39
CA ASN A 83 -19.78 3.18 30.77
C ASN A 83 -20.38 4.48 31.33
N ASP A 84 -21.36 5.06 30.63
CA ASP A 84 -22.04 6.28 31.06
C ASP A 84 -22.80 6.07 32.38
N ALA A 85 -23.52 4.96 32.52
CA ALA A 85 -24.21 4.63 33.76
C ALA A 85 -23.24 4.44 34.94
N SER A 86 -22.06 3.88 34.70
CA SER A 86 -21.05 3.65 35.73
C SER A 86 -20.33 4.91 36.18
N LEU A 87 -20.25 5.93 35.30
CA LEU A 87 -19.70 7.25 35.64
C LEU A 87 -20.68 8.10 36.45
N VAL A 88 -21.98 7.98 36.19
CA VAL A 88 -23.02 8.75 36.88
C VAL A 88 -23.34 8.19 38.27
N ASP A 89 -23.53 6.87 38.40
CA ASP A 89 -23.86 6.21 39.66
C ASP A 89 -23.03 4.93 39.83
N PRO A 90 -21.80 5.05 40.34
CA PRO A 90 -20.89 3.92 40.51
C PRO A 90 -21.50 2.86 41.45
N GLY A 91 -21.76 1.67 40.92
CA GLY A 91 -22.34 0.56 41.70
C GLY A 91 -23.87 0.55 41.74
N GLY A 92 -24.53 1.50 41.07
CA GLY A 92 -25.98 1.56 40.98
C GLY A 92 -26.64 0.35 40.30
N ALA A 93 -27.91 0.09 40.64
CA ALA A 93 -28.69 -1.02 40.06
C ALA A 93 -28.91 -0.89 38.54
N VAL A 94 -28.80 0.32 38.00
CA VAL A 94 -28.89 0.59 36.55
C VAL A 94 -27.59 0.20 35.85
N ALA A 95 -26.43 0.56 36.41
CA ALA A 95 -25.12 0.14 35.89
C ALA A 95 -24.97 -1.38 35.93
N ALA A 96 -25.44 -2.04 37.00
CA ALA A 96 -25.44 -3.49 37.09
C ALA A 96 -26.28 -4.16 35.99
N ARG A 97 -27.46 -3.63 35.67
CA ARG A 97 -28.32 -4.13 34.58
C ARG A 97 -27.66 -3.97 33.22
N TRP A 98 -27.08 -2.81 32.94
CA TRP A 98 -26.35 -2.58 31.69
C TRP A 98 -25.12 -3.49 31.54
N LYS A 99 -24.44 -3.78 32.65
CA LYS A 99 -23.34 -4.76 32.66
C LYS A 99 -23.83 -6.16 32.25
N VAL A 100 -24.96 -6.62 32.78
CA VAL A 100 -25.54 -7.92 32.40
C VAL A 100 -25.93 -7.93 30.91
N VAL A 101 -26.60 -6.88 30.42
CA VAL A 101 -26.96 -6.74 28.99
C VAL A 101 -25.71 -6.77 28.10
N LEU A 102 -24.65 -6.06 28.49
CA LEU A 102 -23.37 -6.05 27.78
C LEU A 102 -22.74 -7.46 27.72
N VAL A 103 -22.70 -8.18 28.84
CA VAL A 103 -22.13 -9.54 28.88
C VAL A 103 -22.93 -10.49 28.00
N VAL A 104 -24.26 -10.51 28.14
CA VAL A 104 -25.14 -11.40 27.35
C VAL A 104 -25.04 -11.09 25.86
N SER A 105 -25.10 -9.80 25.48
CA SER A 105 -24.99 -9.39 24.08
C SER A 105 -23.61 -9.73 23.49
N THR A 106 -22.53 -9.58 24.27
CA THR A 106 -21.18 -9.95 23.85
C THR A 106 -21.08 -11.45 23.56
N LEU A 107 -21.60 -12.30 24.46
CA LEU A 107 -21.59 -13.76 24.27
C LEU A 107 -22.42 -14.17 23.04
N MET A 108 -23.59 -13.57 22.83
CA MET A 108 -24.42 -13.82 21.65
C MET A 108 -23.73 -13.40 20.36
N VAL A 109 -23.15 -12.20 20.32
CA VAL A 109 -22.42 -11.68 19.15
C VAL A 109 -21.20 -12.53 18.86
N PHE A 110 -20.44 -12.93 19.88
CA PHE A 110 -19.29 -13.81 19.72
C PHE A 110 -19.69 -15.17 19.13
N GLY A 111 -20.76 -15.78 19.65
CA GLY A 111 -21.32 -17.01 19.09
C GLY A 111 -21.78 -16.86 17.64
N HIS A 112 -22.40 -15.73 17.30
CA HIS A 112 -22.82 -15.44 15.93
C HIS A 112 -21.65 -15.19 14.98
N ILE A 113 -20.57 -14.52 15.42
CA ILE A 113 -19.34 -14.35 14.64
C ILE A 113 -18.73 -15.71 14.33
N ILE A 114 -18.58 -16.59 15.33
CA ILE A 114 -18.09 -17.95 15.12
C ILE A 114 -18.97 -18.67 14.10
N TRP A 115 -20.29 -18.61 14.25
CA TRP A 115 -21.23 -19.24 13.33
C TRP A 115 -21.18 -18.67 11.90
N ALA A 116 -20.95 -17.37 11.74
CA ALA A 116 -20.77 -16.73 10.43
C ALA A 116 -19.45 -17.15 9.77
N CYS A 117 -18.37 -17.28 10.56
CA CYS A 117 -17.08 -17.79 10.10
C CYS A 117 -17.18 -19.25 9.64
N LEU A 118 -17.84 -20.12 10.43
CA LEU A 118 -18.05 -21.53 10.08
C LEU A 118 -18.85 -21.71 8.78
N ARG A 119 -19.71 -20.74 8.42
CA ARG A 119 -20.47 -20.74 7.16
C ARG A 119 -19.71 -20.16 5.96
N GLY A 120 -18.44 -19.79 6.12
CA GLY A 120 -17.58 -19.31 5.04
C GLY A 120 -17.48 -17.78 4.92
N GLY A 121 -17.83 -17.02 5.97
CA GLY A 121 -17.36 -15.63 6.15
C GLY A 121 -17.83 -14.58 5.15
N ARG A 122 -18.89 -14.84 4.36
CA ARG A 122 -19.47 -13.82 3.45
C ARG A 122 -20.32 -12.82 4.23
N LEU A 123 -20.40 -11.58 3.73
CA LEU A 123 -21.14 -10.49 4.39
C LEU A 123 -22.61 -10.85 4.69
N ARG A 124 -23.26 -11.59 3.78
CA ARG A 124 -24.64 -12.08 3.94
C ARG A 124 -24.81 -13.02 5.15
N HIS A 125 -23.77 -13.74 5.55
CA HIS A 125 -23.82 -14.65 6.70
C HIS A 125 -23.78 -13.89 8.04
N PHE A 126 -23.15 -12.72 8.07
CA PHE A 126 -23.18 -11.84 9.24
C PHE A 126 -24.53 -11.14 9.40
N LEU A 127 -25.18 -10.76 8.30
CA LEU A 127 -26.50 -10.14 8.32
C LEU A 127 -27.64 -11.14 8.61
N TRP A 128 -27.48 -12.40 8.20
CA TRP A 128 -28.51 -13.43 8.38
C TRP A 128 -28.02 -14.60 9.24
N PRO A 129 -28.50 -14.74 10.50
CA PRO A 129 -28.04 -15.77 11.43
C PRO A 129 -28.43 -17.21 11.04
N ALA A 130 -29.40 -17.40 10.13
CA ALA A 130 -29.86 -18.72 9.68
C ALA A 130 -30.09 -19.73 10.84
N PRO A 131 -31.00 -19.43 11.78
CA PRO A 131 -31.11 -20.13 13.06
C PRO A 131 -31.37 -21.64 12.93
N VAL A 132 -32.15 -22.08 11.93
CA VAL A 132 -32.48 -23.50 11.71
C VAL A 132 -31.24 -24.35 11.42
N ARG A 133 -30.25 -23.82 10.70
CA ARG A 133 -29.00 -24.53 10.41
C ARG A 133 -28.07 -24.58 11.63
N LEU A 134 -28.09 -23.54 12.46
CA LEU A 134 -27.34 -23.49 13.73
C LEU A 134 -27.85 -24.57 14.69
N PHE A 135 -29.17 -24.64 14.90
CA PHE A 135 -29.77 -25.66 15.76
C PHE A 135 -29.50 -27.08 15.25
N ARG A 136 -29.52 -27.31 13.94
CA ARG A 136 -29.20 -28.62 13.36
C ARG A 136 -27.72 -28.98 13.54
N ALA A 137 -26.81 -28.02 13.40
CA ALA A 137 -25.38 -28.22 13.61
C ALA A 137 -25.02 -28.45 15.09
N LEU A 138 -25.67 -27.74 16.02
CA LEU A 138 -25.52 -27.96 17.47
C LEU A 138 -26.05 -29.33 17.92
N ARG A 139 -27.07 -29.85 17.23
CA ARG A 139 -27.65 -31.17 17.52
C ARG A 139 -26.79 -32.34 17.06
N GLN A 140 -25.93 -32.13 16.06
CA GLN A 140 -25.03 -33.15 15.50
C GLN A 140 -23.63 -32.54 15.34
N PRO A 141 -22.88 -32.36 16.45
CA PRO A 141 -21.53 -31.84 16.40
C PRO A 141 -20.65 -32.86 15.66
N ASN A 142 -20.20 -32.52 14.46
CA ASN A 142 -19.26 -33.34 13.71
C ASN A 142 -17.83 -32.82 13.96
N PRO A 143 -17.00 -33.50 14.78
CA PRO A 143 -15.65 -33.04 15.09
C PRO A 143 -14.74 -32.95 13.86
N ALA A 144 -15.02 -33.75 12.82
CA ALA A 144 -14.30 -33.68 11.55
C ALA A 144 -14.53 -32.33 10.83
N ALA A 145 -15.74 -31.77 10.89
CA ALA A 145 -16.06 -30.50 10.25
C ALA A 145 -15.31 -29.31 10.89
N LEU A 146 -15.04 -29.36 12.19
CA LEU A 146 -14.25 -28.33 12.88
C LEU A 146 -12.77 -28.36 12.46
N LEU A 147 -12.20 -29.56 12.30
CA LEU A 147 -10.83 -29.74 11.82
C LEU A 147 -10.68 -29.32 10.35
N GLU A 148 -11.65 -29.65 9.49
CA GLU A 148 -11.67 -29.20 8.09
C GLU A 148 -11.70 -27.66 7.98
N ILE A 149 -12.45 -26.98 8.84
CA ILE A 149 -12.51 -25.51 8.85
C ILE A 149 -11.20 -24.91 9.37
N GLY A 150 -10.61 -25.50 10.42
CA GLY A 150 -9.31 -25.08 10.94
C GLY A 150 -8.20 -25.22 9.89
N ASN A 151 -8.13 -26.37 9.23
CA ASN A 151 -7.19 -26.64 8.14
C ASN A 151 -7.44 -25.71 6.95
N GLY A 152 -8.71 -25.51 6.56
CA GLY A 152 -9.07 -24.58 5.49
C GLY A 152 -8.70 -23.13 5.78
N ALA A 153 -8.83 -22.68 7.04
CA ALA A 153 -8.36 -21.35 7.46
C ALA A 153 -6.83 -21.26 7.45
N GLY A 154 -6.13 -22.31 7.92
CA GLY A 154 -4.67 -22.42 7.85
C GLY A 154 -4.15 -22.36 6.42
N ASP A 155 -4.74 -23.15 5.51
CA ASP A 155 -4.44 -23.16 4.09
C ASP A 155 -4.73 -21.80 3.44
N TRP A 156 -5.83 -21.15 3.84
CA TRP A 156 -6.16 -19.81 3.37
C TRP A 156 -5.09 -18.79 3.78
N VAL A 157 -4.65 -18.79 5.05
CA VAL A 157 -3.55 -17.93 5.55
C VAL A 157 -2.22 -18.25 4.86
N ALA A 158 -1.85 -19.52 4.76
CA ALA A 158 -0.62 -19.95 4.08
C ALA A 158 -0.63 -19.50 2.60
N SER A 159 -1.79 -19.55 1.96
CA SER A 159 -1.96 -19.13 0.57
C SER A 159 -1.90 -17.60 0.34
N LEU A 160 -1.87 -16.78 1.40
CA LEU A 160 -1.65 -15.33 1.30
C LEU A 160 -0.18 -14.98 1.07
N ARG A 161 0.77 -15.92 1.16
CA ARG A 161 2.21 -15.71 0.91
C ARG A 161 2.76 -14.44 1.60
N LEU A 162 2.30 -14.16 2.82
CA LEU A 162 2.66 -12.95 3.56
C LEU A 162 4.19 -12.75 3.68
N PRO A 163 5.01 -13.78 3.98
CA PRO A 163 6.46 -13.62 4.07
C PRO A 163 7.11 -13.14 2.76
N HIS A 164 6.59 -13.58 1.62
CA HIS A 164 7.06 -13.15 0.30
C HIS A 164 6.87 -11.66 0.10
N TYR A 165 5.67 -11.14 0.36
CA TYR A 165 5.37 -9.71 0.22
C TYR A 165 6.22 -8.87 1.18
N PHE A 166 6.34 -9.30 2.44
CA PHE A 166 7.17 -8.60 3.41
C PHE A 166 8.61 -8.49 2.94
N TRP A 167 9.23 -9.62 2.54
CA TRP A 167 10.64 -9.63 2.16
C TRP A 167 10.91 -8.94 0.82
N LEU A 168 9.97 -9.02 -0.12
CA LEU A 168 10.04 -8.26 -1.36
C LEU A 168 9.96 -6.75 -1.09
N GLY A 169 9.05 -6.32 -0.22
CA GLY A 169 8.90 -4.93 0.20
C GLY A 169 10.12 -4.42 0.95
N PHE A 170 10.62 -5.16 1.93
CA PHE A 170 11.81 -4.81 2.70
C PHE A 170 13.05 -4.64 1.81
N ARG A 171 13.36 -5.62 0.95
CA ARG A 171 14.45 -5.51 -0.02
C ARG A 171 14.27 -4.33 -0.97
N GLY A 172 13.05 -4.12 -1.46
CA GLY A 172 12.72 -2.97 -2.32
C GLY A 172 12.92 -1.61 -1.63
N PHE A 173 12.58 -1.53 -0.34
CA PHE A 173 12.79 -0.36 0.51
C PHE A 173 14.28 -0.08 0.73
N VAL A 174 15.05 -1.09 1.17
CA VAL A 174 16.50 -0.96 1.41
C VAL A 174 17.21 -0.50 0.13
N ALA A 175 16.86 -1.08 -1.02
CA ALA A 175 17.40 -0.66 -2.31
C ALA A 175 17.09 0.80 -2.65
N ALA A 176 15.84 1.23 -2.45
CA ALA A 176 15.45 2.62 -2.66
C ALA A 176 16.18 3.58 -1.72
N VAL A 177 16.34 3.22 -0.45
CA VAL A 177 17.11 4.02 0.52
C VAL A 177 18.57 4.13 0.09
N MET A 178 19.22 3.05 -0.37
CA MET A 178 20.60 3.11 -0.86
C MET A 178 20.76 4.06 -2.05
N TRP A 179 19.81 4.03 -2.99
CA TRP A 179 19.81 4.96 -4.13
C TRP A 179 19.58 6.41 -3.70
N LEU A 180 18.74 6.64 -2.69
CA LEU A 180 18.40 7.97 -2.20
C LEU A 180 19.38 8.56 -1.19
N ALA A 181 20.15 7.72 -0.51
CA ALA A 181 21.10 8.14 0.53
C ALA A 181 22.10 9.17 0.01
N ILE A 182 22.63 8.97 -1.20
CA ILE A 182 23.62 9.87 -1.80
C ILE A 182 23.00 11.24 -2.18
N PRO A 183 21.95 11.33 -3.03
CA PRO A 183 21.38 12.63 -3.39
C PRO A 183 20.79 13.37 -2.18
N VAL A 184 20.09 12.67 -1.29
CA VAL A 184 19.48 13.32 -0.12
C VAL A 184 20.55 13.75 0.87
N GLY A 185 21.59 12.94 1.10
CA GLY A 185 22.72 13.31 1.96
C GLY A 185 23.46 14.55 1.46
N VAL A 186 23.68 14.66 0.14
CA VAL A 186 24.28 15.87 -0.47
C VAL A 186 23.40 17.10 -0.26
N LEU A 187 22.08 16.98 -0.42
CA LEU A 187 21.14 18.09 -0.21
C LEU A 187 21.09 18.53 1.26
N ILE A 188 21.10 17.59 2.19
CA ILE A 188 21.16 17.88 3.63
C ILE A 188 22.47 18.58 3.97
N LEU A 189 23.61 18.11 3.43
CA LEU A 189 24.90 18.75 3.64
C LEU A 189 24.92 20.17 3.07
N ALA A 190 24.36 20.38 1.88
CA ALA A 190 24.25 21.70 1.26
C ALA A 190 23.50 22.70 2.16
N ALA A 191 22.44 22.24 2.83
CA ALA A 191 21.65 23.06 3.75
C ALA A 191 22.40 23.49 5.02
N GLN A 192 23.50 22.82 5.38
CA GLN A 192 24.31 23.14 6.56
C GLN A 192 25.48 24.10 6.25
N ILE A 193 25.81 24.29 4.97
CA ILE A 193 26.93 25.13 4.55
C ILE A 193 26.54 26.62 4.64
N ARG A 194 27.29 27.39 5.44
CA ARG A 194 27.06 28.84 5.61
C ARG A 194 27.58 29.69 4.45
N ILE A 195 28.50 29.16 3.64
CA ILE A 195 29.10 29.86 2.50
C ILE A 195 28.18 29.70 1.28
N ILE A 196 27.50 30.79 0.90
CA ILE A 196 26.44 30.80 -0.12
C ILE A 196 26.90 30.18 -1.45
N GLY A 197 28.08 30.55 -1.95
CA GLY A 197 28.59 30.05 -3.24
C GLY A 197 28.83 28.54 -3.25
N ILE A 198 29.39 27.99 -2.18
CA ILE A 198 29.66 26.54 -2.06
C ILE A 198 28.33 25.79 -1.85
N ALA A 199 27.45 26.32 -0.98
CA ALA A 199 26.14 25.73 -0.74
C ALA A 199 25.32 25.60 -2.04
N ALA A 200 25.35 26.62 -2.90
CA ALA A 200 24.65 26.59 -4.18
C ALA A 200 25.16 25.47 -5.10
N VAL A 201 26.48 25.34 -5.27
CA VAL A 201 27.09 24.29 -6.12
C VAL A 201 26.75 22.89 -5.60
N VAL A 202 26.86 22.67 -4.29
CA VAL A 202 26.54 21.37 -3.67
C VAL A 202 25.04 21.06 -3.79
N ASN A 203 24.16 22.07 -3.64
CA ASN A 203 22.73 21.91 -3.84
C ASN A 203 22.39 21.51 -5.29
N PHE A 204 22.99 22.18 -6.29
CA PHE A 204 22.82 21.80 -7.71
C PHE A 204 23.32 20.38 -8.00
N LEU A 205 24.42 19.96 -7.38
CA LEU A 205 24.91 18.58 -7.47
C LEU A 205 23.90 17.59 -6.90
N GLY A 206 23.33 17.87 -5.72
CA GLY A 206 22.31 17.05 -5.08
C GLY A 206 21.04 16.92 -5.92
N ILE A 207 20.55 18.05 -6.48
CA ILE A 207 19.43 18.09 -7.43
C ILE A 207 19.76 17.24 -8.67
N GLY A 208 20.94 17.42 -9.25
CA GLY A 208 21.42 16.65 -10.40
C GLY A 208 21.41 15.14 -10.15
N LEU A 209 21.92 14.73 -9.00
CA LEU A 209 21.93 13.33 -8.60
C LEU A 209 20.51 12.79 -8.35
N LEU A 210 19.63 13.60 -7.73
CA LEU A 210 18.25 13.21 -7.51
C LEU A 210 17.49 13.00 -8.83
N MET A 211 17.74 13.84 -9.85
CA MET A 211 17.17 13.64 -11.19
C MET A 211 17.57 12.28 -11.79
N ILE A 212 18.83 11.85 -11.59
CA ILE A 212 19.30 10.52 -12.03
C ILE A 212 18.51 9.43 -11.31
N VAL A 213 18.38 9.52 -9.99
CA VAL A 213 17.65 8.50 -9.22
C VAL A 213 16.19 8.43 -9.63
N VAL A 214 15.50 9.56 -9.76
CA VAL A 214 14.10 9.64 -10.18
C VAL A 214 13.88 9.00 -11.55
N LEU A 215 14.83 9.14 -12.46
CA LEU A 215 14.74 8.58 -13.81
C LEU A 215 14.83 7.04 -13.83
N TYR A 216 15.67 6.44 -12.97
CA TYR A 216 15.97 5.01 -13.03
C TYR A 216 15.24 4.17 -11.99
N LEU A 217 15.05 4.70 -10.77
CA LEU A 217 14.57 3.94 -9.62
C LEU A 217 13.22 3.24 -9.82
N PRO A 218 12.16 3.85 -10.40
CA PRO A 218 10.89 3.14 -10.56
C PRO A 218 11.03 1.91 -11.47
N PHE A 219 11.85 2.01 -12.53
CA PHE A 219 12.09 0.91 -13.46
C PHE A 219 13.03 -0.16 -12.89
N LEU A 220 14.04 0.25 -12.09
CA LEU A 220 14.87 -0.69 -11.33
C LEU A 220 14.03 -1.49 -10.32
N GLN A 221 13.10 -0.83 -9.63
CA GLN A 221 12.17 -1.49 -8.71
C GLN A 221 11.25 -2.49 -9.43
N ALA A 222 10.73 -2.17 -10.61
CA ALA A 222 9.95 -3.10 -11.41
C ALA A 222 10.78 -4.26 -11.97
N HIS A 223 12.03 -4.02 -12.36
CA HIS A 223 12.97 -5.06 -12.82
C HIS A 223 13.37 -6.03 -11.69
N PHE A 224 13.62 -5.48 -10.49
CA PHE A 224 13.80 -6.25 -9.27
C PHE A 224 12.57 -7.11 -8.96
N ALA A 225 11.38 -6.52 -8.94
CA ALA A 225 10.15 -7.26 -8.63
C ALA A 225 9.85 -8.37 -9.66
N ARG A 226 10.30 -8.19 -10.91
CA ARG A 226 10.18 -9.20 -11.96
C ARG A 226 11.16 -10.35 -11.80
N THR A 227 12.40 -10.06 -11.41
CA THR A 227 13.50 -11.05 -11.37
C THR A 227 13.72 -11.67 -9.99
N ASP A 228 13.18 -11.06 -8.93
CA ASP A 228 13.38 -11.41 -7.51
C ASP A 228 14.86 -11.48 -7.08
N ARG A 229 15.75 -10.81 -7.83
CA ARG A 229 17.19 -10.74 -7.56
C ARG A 229 17.56 -9.34 -7.08
N PHE A 230 18.10 -9.23 -5.87
CA PHE A 230 18.45 -7.94 -5.29
C PHE A 230 19.42 -7.12 -6.15
N GLU A 231 20.38 -7.78 -6.80
CA GLU A 231 21.35 -7.17 -7.73
C GLU A 231 20.67 -6.45 -8.91
N ALA A 232 19.47 -6.86 -9.30
CA ALA A 232 18.71 -6.24 -10.38
C ALA A 232 18.38 -4.76 -10.10
N MET A 233 18.38 -4.34 -8.83
CA MET A 233 18.22 -2.94 -8.42
C MET A 233 19.40 -2.04 -8.84
N PHE A 234 20.54 -2.62 -9.23
CA PHE A 234 21.73 -1.89 -9.65
C PHE A 234 22.07 -2.12 -11.13
N GLU A 235 21.27 -2.91 -11.85
CA GLU A 235 21.45 -3.20 -13.28
C GLU A 235 20.98 -2.04 -14.19
N VAL A 236 21.54 -0.83 -13.98
CA VAL A 236 21.17 0.39 -14.74
C VAL A 236 21.31 0.18 -16.25
N ARG A 237 22.31 -0.59 -16.70
CA ARG A 237 22.53 -0.92 -18.12
C ARG A 237 21.32 -1.63 -18.72
N ARG A 238 20.72 -2.60 -18.00
CA ARG A 238 19.51 -3.31 -18.46
C ARG A 238 18.33 -2.38 -18.61
N VAL A 239 18.11 -1.47 -17.64
CA VAL A 239 17.04 -0.46 -17.73
C VAL A 239 17.25 0.47 -18.93
N ARG A 240 18.49 0.87 -19.22
CA ARG A 240 18.81 1.66 -20.42
C ARG A 240 18.51 0.90 -21.71
N ASP A 241 18.76 -0.40 -21.75
CA ASP A 241 18.42 -1.24 -22.91
C ASP A 241 16.89 -1.38 -23.07
N PHE A 242 16.14 -1.54 -21.98
CA PHE A 242 14.69 -1.55 -22.02
C PHE A 242 14.12 -0.21 -22.52
N PHE A 243 14.69 0.91 -22.07
CA PHE A 243 14.31 2.23 -22.58
C PHE A 243 14.54 2.36 -24.09
N ARG A 244 15.63 1.82 -24.65
CA ARG A 244 15.89 1.87 -26.10
C ARG A 244 14.82 1.13 -26.92
N ARG A 245 14.26 0.07 -26.35
CA ARG A 245 13.22 -0.77 -26.98
C ARG A 245 11.83 -0.15 -26.91
N ALA A 246 11.49 0.53 -25.81
CA ALA A 246 10.17 1.15 -25.62
C ALA A 246 10.21 2.57 -24.99
N PRO A 247 10.83 3.56 -25.65
CA PRO A 247 11.11 4.87 -25.04
C PRO A 247 9.85 5.67 -24.67
N VAL A 248 8.81 5.63 -25.51
CA VAL A 248 7.54 6.35 -25.27
C VAL A 248 6.77 5.75 -24.09
N ALA A 249 6.77 4.43 -23.94
CA ALA A 249 6.09 3.77 -22.83
C ALA A 249 6.78 4.08 -21.49
N PHE A 250 8.11 4.11 -21.48
CA PHE A 250 8.89 4.52 -20.31
C PHE A 250 8.63 5.98 -19.94
N TRP A 251 8.66 6.88 -20.92
CA TRP A 251 8.31 8.29 -20.69
C TRP A 251 6.91 8.44 -20.09
N PHE A 252 5.91 7.77 -20.66
CA PHE A 252 4.53 7.86 -20.19
C PHE A 252 4.38 7.30 -18.77
N ALA A 253 4.97 6.14 -18.48
CA ALA A 253 4.94 5.55 -17.14
C ALA A 253 5.65 6.46 -16.12
N LEU A 254 6.77 7.08 -16.49
CA LEU A 254 7.47 8.04 -15.65
C LEU A 254 6.62 9.28 -15.39
N LEU A 255 6.02 9.87 -16.42
CA LEU A 255 5.11 11.01 -16.31
C LEU A 255 3.99 10.73 -15.32
N ILE A 256 3.27 9.62 -15.48
CA ILE A 256 2.16 9.29 -14.59
C ILE A 256 2.67 9.01 -13.16
N THR A 257 3.81 8.33 -13.01
CA THR A 257 4.40 8.06 -11.68
C THR A 257 4.74 9.35 -10.93
N LEU A 258 5.33 10.31 -11.62
CA LEU A 258 5.70 11.60 -11.01
C LEU A 258 4.49 12.50 -10.83
N LEU A 259 3.56 12.54 -11.77
CA LEU A 259 2.32 13.31 -11.65
C LEU A 259 1.48 12.83 -10.46
N PHE A 260 1.35 11.51 -10.28
CA PHE A 260 0.53 10.91 -9.23
C PHE A 260 1.20 10.97 -7.84
N SER A 261 2.50 11.22 -7.76
CA SER A 261 3.14 11.48 -6.47
C SER A 261 2.98 12.93 -6.01
N LEU A 262 2.78 13.92 -6.90
CA LEU A 262 2.65 15.34 -6.53
C LEU A 262 1.53 15.63 -5.52
N PRO A 263 0.28 15.14 -5.68
CA PRO A 263 -0.78 15.38 -4.70
C PRO A 263 -0.39 14.94 -3.30
N LEU A 264 0.37 13.83 -3.18
CA LEU A 264 0.76 13.25 -1.90
C LEU A 264 1.73 14.15 -1.13
N TYR A 265 2.57 14.90 -1.84
CA TYR A 265 3.44 15.91 -1.24
C TYR A 265 2.66 17.14 -0.77
N LEU A 266 1.59 17.54 -1.48
CA LEU A 266 0.73 18.66 -1.04
C LEU A 266 -0.02 18.34 0.24
N LEU A 267 -0.49 17.09 0.39
CA LEU A 267 -1.15 16.64 1.62
C LEU A 267 -0.23 16.64 2.85
N LYS A 268 1.10 16.69 2.66
CA LYS A 268 2.08 16.73 3.74
C LYS A 268 2.30 18.13 4.32
N ILE A 269 1.83 19.18 3.65
CA ILE A 269 2.12 20.57 4.07
C ILE A 269 1.46 20.89 5.43
N GLU A 270 0.43 20.13 5.84
CA GLU A 270 -0.26 20.30 7.10
C GLU A 270 0.00 19.11 8.04
N LEU A 271 0.23 19.38 9.33
CA LEU A 271 0.37 18.35 10.38
C LEU A 271 -0.96 17.61 10.52
N THR A 272 -1.15 16.53 9.76
CA THR A 272 -2.34 15.70 9.92
C THR A 272 -2.36 15.09 11.33
N PRO A 273 -3.41 15.33 12.13
CA PRO A 273 -3.60 14.64 13.41
C PRO A 273 -3.58 13.12 13.20
N ARG A 274 -3.15 12.36 14.22
CA ARG A 274 -3.01 10.88 14.13
C ARG A 274 -4.32 10.21 13.72
N GLU A 275 -5.44 10.82 14.06
CA GLU A 275 -6.80 10.36 13.75
C GLU A 275 -7.13 10.44 12.24
N VAL A 276 -6.42 11.29 11.48
CA VAL A 276 -6.64 11.56 10.05
C VAL A 276 -5.51 10.99 9.17
N ALA A 277 -4.45 10.44 9.77
CA ALA A 277 -3.29 9.89 9.07
C ALA A 277 -3.61 8.75 8.07
N TRP A 278 -4.80 8.14 8.17
CA TRP A 278 -5.26 7.12 7.23
C TRP A 278 -5.66 7.67 5.85
N LEU A 279 -6.02 8.96 5.76
CA LEU A 279 -6.51 9.57 4.53
C LEU A 279 -5.38 9.81 3.51
N PRO A 280 -4.21 10.39 3.89
CA PRO A 280 -3.04 10.45 3.02
C PRO A 280 -2.57 9.05 2.55
N ALA A 281 -2.63 8.05 3.41
CA ALA A 281 -2.29 6.67 3.09
C ALA A 281 -3.24 6.05 2.03
N LEU A 282 -4.54 6.34 2.13
CA LEU A 282 -5.53 5.89 1.14
C LEU A 282 -5.26 6.52 -0.23
N LEU A 283 -5.01 7.82 -0.26
CA LEU A 283 -4.65 8.53 -1.50
C LEU A 283 -3.31 8.04 -2.05
N PHE A 284 -2.32 7.78 -1.19
CA PHE A 284 -1.05 7.18 -1.61
C PHE A 284 -1.28 5.88 -2.38
N VAL A 285 -2.06 4.93 -1.83
CA VAL A 285 -2.33 3.68 -2.52
C VAL A 285 -3.14 3.91 -3.80
N ALA A 286 -4.17 4.77 -3.74
CA ALA A 286 -5.03 5.05 -4.89
C ALA A 286 -4.27 5.65 -6.09
N PHE A 287 -3.29 6.52 -5.83
CA PHE A 287 -2.47 7.17 -6.86
C PHE A 287 -1.23 6.34 -7.24
N ILE A 288 -0.48 5.79 -6.29
CA ILE A 288 0.75 5.06 -6.59
C ILE A 288 0.48 3.69 -7.19
N PHE A 289 -0.60 3.01 -6.83
CA PHE A 289 -0.91 1.70 -7.38
C PHE A 289 -1.04 1.70 -8.92
N PRO A 290 -1.88 2.54 -9.56
CA PRO A 290 -1.95 2.59 -11.02
C PRO A 290 -0.63 3.01 -11.67
N ALA A 291 0.12 3.93 -11.05
CA ALA A 291 1.46 4.30 -11.51
C ALA A 291 2.42 3.09 -11.55
N ARG A 292 2.44 2.28 -10.49
CA ARG A 292 3.26 1.05 -10.41
C ARG A 292 2.87 0.03 -11.48
N LEU A 293 1.58 -0.12 -11.76
CA LEU A 293 1.11 -0.99 -12.85
C LEU A 293 1.58 -0.49 -14.22
N LEU A 294 1.58 0.82 -14.46
CA LEU A 294 2.07 1.43 -15.70
C LEU A 294 3.58 1.25 -15.90
N VAL A 295 4.37 1.36 -14.83
CA VAL A 295 5.81 1.06 -14.86
C VAL A 295 6.04 -0.40 -15.26
N GLY A 296 5.29 -1.33 -14.65
CA GLY A 296 5.31 -2.75 -15.03
C GLY A 296 4.93 -2.96 -16.50
N TRP A 297 3.88 -2.28 -16.99
CA TRP A 297 3.46 -2.38 -18.38
C TRP A 297 4.52 -1.86 -19.36
N ALA A 298 5.13 -0.71 -19.08
CA ALA A 298 6.22 -0.16 -19.89
C ALA A 298 7.39 -1.14 -20.00
N MET A 299 7.74 -1.76 -18.87
CA MET A 299 8.77 -2.79 -18.80
C MET A 299 8.40 -4.03 -19.65
N SER A 300 7.17 -4.55 -19.52
CA SER A 300 6.71 -5.68 -20.31
C SER A 300 6.78 -5.41 -21.81
N ARG A 301 6.40 -4.18 -22.21
CA ARG A 301 6.48 -3.76 -23.61
C ARG A 301 7.92 -3.78 -24.12
N ALA A 302 8.88 -3.28 -23.35
CA ALA A 302 10.29 -3.30 -23.72
C ALA A 302 10.85 -4.73 -23.82
N VAL A 303 10.43 -5.63 -22.94
CA VAL A 303 10.89 -7.02 -22.91
C VAL A 303 10.40 -7.81 -24.11
N ARG A 304 9.17 -7.55 -24.56
CA ARG A 304 8.56 -8.20 -25.74
C ARG A 304 9.15 -7.73 -27.08
N HIS A 305 9.91 -6.64 -27.09
CA HIS A 305 10.59 -6.14 -28.28
C HIS A 305 12.08 -6.51 -28.21
N GLU A 306 12.55 -7.24 -29.22
CA GLU A 306 13.97 -7.61 -29.32
C GLU A 306 14.80 -6.51 -30.00
N ALA A 307 14.19 -5.82 -30.98
CA ALA A 307 14.84 -4.75 -31.73
C ALA A 307 14.72 -3.37 -31.04
N ASP A 308 15.77 -2.57 -31.20
CA ASP A 308 15.78 -1.16 -30.80
C ASP A 308 14.73 -0.36 -31.58
N ARG A 309 14.06 0.57 -30.89
CA ARG A 309 13.14 1.49 -31.56
C ARG A 309 13.93 2.51 -32.40
N HIS A 310 13.32 3.01 -33.47
CA HIS A 310 13.92 4.06 -34.30
C HIS A 310 14.47 5.21 -33.44
N TRP A 311 15.61 5.74 -33.88
CA TRP A 311 16.35 6.82 -33.22
C TRP A 311 15.48 8.02 -32.83
N VAL A 312 14.53 8.42 -33.69
CA VAL A 312 13.60 9.53 -33.42
C VAL A 312 12.81 9.31 -32.13
N PHE A 313 12.20 8.14 -31.94
CA PHE A 313 11.43 7.84 -30.72
C PHE A 313 12.32 7.75 -29.47
N ARG A 314 13.59 7.34 -29.62
CA ARG A 314 14.54 7.29 -28.51
C ARG A 314 14.91 8.69 -28.03
N TRP A 315 15.17 9.62 -28.95
CA TRP A 315 15.46 11.02 -28.62
C TRP A 315 14.23 11.75 -28.11
N LEU A 316 13.08 11.57 -28.76
CA LEU A 316 11.83 12.17 -28.29
C LEU A 316 11.50 11.73 -26.87
N GLY A 317 11.62 10.43 -26.55
CA GLY A 317 11.40 9.94 -25.18
C GLY A 317 12.39 10.50 -24.16
N ARG A 318 13.66 10.68 -24.53
CA ARG A 318 14.67 11.28 -23.63
C ARG A 318 14.39 12.76 -23.39
N LEU A 319 14.20 13.52 -24.47
CA LEU A 319 13.93 14.95 -24.41
C LEU A 319 12.62 15.24 -23.68
N ALA A 320 11.62 14.37 -23.82
CA ALA A 320 10.35 14.51 -23.10
C ALA A 320 10.45 14.10 -21.62
N ALA A 321 11.37 13.19 -21.24
CA ALA A 321 11.54 12.77 -19.84
C ALA A 321 12.26 13.84 -18.99
N VAL A 322 13.23 14.56 -19.58
CA VAL A 322 14.00 15.60 -18.90
C VAL A 322 13.12 16.69 -18.25
N PRO A 323 12.19 17.38 -18.95
CA PRO A 323 11.37 18.42 -18.33
C PRO A 323 10.45 17.87 -17.24
N VAL A 324 9.96 16.64 -17.38
CA VAL A 324 9.11 15.99 -16.37
C VAL A 324 9.90 15.74 -15.09
N VAL A 325 11.12 15.20 -15.21
CA VAL A 325 12.01 14.96 -14.06
C VAL A 325 12.45 16.28 -13.42
N ILE A 326 12.82 17.28 -14.22
CA ILE A 326 13.18 18.61 -13.72
C ILE A 326 12.02 19.23 -12.93
N ALA A 327 10.81 19.25 -13.50
CA ALA A 327 9.64 19.81 -12.84
C ALA A 327 9.35 19.11 -11.50
N TYR A 328 9.42 17.77 -11.48
CA TYR A 328 9.25 16.99 -10.26
C TYR A 328 10.32 17.28 -9.21
N VAL A 329 11.60 17.29 -9.60
CA VAL A 329 12.70 17.53 -8.65
C VAL A 329 12.67 18.95 -8.11
N ILE A 330 12.35 19.96 -8.94
CA ILE A 330 12.15 21.35 -8.48
C ILE A 330 11.00 21.40 -7.48
N PHE A 331 9.90 20.71 -7.76
CA PHE A 331 8.76 20.66 -6.83
C PHE A 331 9.16 20.01 -5.50
N VAL A 332 9.82 18.85 -5.50
CA VAL A 332 10.32 18.19 -4.28
C VAL A 332 11.30 19.09 -3.54
N TRP A 333 12.22 19.74 -4.25
CA TRP A 333 13.13 20.71 -3.68
C TRP A 333 12.39 21.91 -3.05
N ALA A 334 11.34 22.43 -3.68
CA ALA A 334 10.53 23.51 -3.11
C ALA A 334 9.78 23.06 -1.85
N THR A 335 9.28 21.83 -1.81
CA THR A 335 8.54 21.31 -0.64
C THR A 335 9.39 21.24 0.63
N GLN A 336 10.72 21.14 0.54
CA GLN A 336 11.58 21.15 1.73
C GLN A 336 11.49 22.47 2.51
N TYR A 337 11.20 23.59 1.83
CA TYR A 337 11.05 24.91 2.43
C TYR A 337 9.64 25.17 2.95
N LEU A 338 8.66 24.37 2.48
CA LEU A 338 7.25 24.48 2.87
C LEU A 338 6.88 23.46 3.96
N SER A 339 7.63 22.38 4.09
CA SER A 339 7.33 21.29 5.01
C SER A 339 7.82 21.55 6.44
N TRP A 340 7.03 21.13 7.42
CA TRP A 340 7.37 21.25 8.84
C TRP A 340 8.68 20.54 9.24
N HIS A 341 9.00 19.41 8.58
CA HIS A 341 10.23 18.64 8.84
C HIS A 341 11.49 19.20 8.15
N GLY A 342 11.39 20.32 7.44
CA GLY A 342 12.53 20.95 6.75
C GLY A 342 13.23 20.02 5.76
N SER A 343 14.56 19.96 5.80
CA SER A 343 15.37 19.13 4.89
C SER A 343 15.19 17.62 5.09
N LEU A 344 14.72 17.17 6.27
CA LEU A 344 14.41 15.75 6.51
C LEU A 344 13.21 15.26 5.68
N SER A 345 12.35 16.18 5.24
CA SER A 345 11.23 15.85 4.33
C SER A 345 11.68 15.19 3.02
N LEU A 346 12.93 15.42 2.59
CA LEU A 346 13.53 14.83 1.39
C LEU A 346 13.72 13.30 1.49
N LEU A 347 13.73 12.74 2.70
CA LEU A 347 13.80 11.28 2.94
C LEU A 347 12.47 10.59 2.66
N GLU A 348 11.35 11.32 2.72
CA GLU A 348 10.02 10.78 2.46
C GLU A 348 9.65 10.90 0.98
N GLN A 349 10.25 10.03 0.17
CA GLN A 349 10.00 10.03 -1.26
C GLN A 349 8.82 9.14 -1.64
N HIS A 350 7.60 9.71 -1.65
CA HIS A 350 6.34 9.02 -1.95
C HIS A 350 6.30 8.36 -3.35
N ALA A 351 7.12 8.84 -4.29
CA ALA A 351 7.25 8.18 -5.59
C ALA A 351 7.89 6.77 -5.48
N PHE A 352 8.71 6.52 -4.46
CA PHE A 352 9.57 5.32 -4.39
C PHE A 352 9.44 4.54 -3.08
N LEU A 353 9.05 5.21 -2.00
CA LEU A 353 8.91 4.70 -0.64
C LEU A 353 7.45 4.87 -0.20
N VAL A 354 7.04 4.05 0.77
CA VAL A 354 5.71 4.16 1.39
C VAL A 354 5.72 5.36 2.34
N PRO A 355 4.61 6.11 2.49
CA PRO A 355 4.43 7.11 3.54
C PRO A 355 4.70 6.42 4.86
N ALA A 356 5.84 6.71 5.46
CA ALA A 356 6.23 6.10 6.71
C ALA A 356 6.26 7.22 7.74
N PRO A 357 5.43 7.16 8.80
CA PRO A 357 5.59 8.01 9.97
C PRO A 357 6.79 7.53 10.81
N LEU A 358 7.96 7.31 10.18
CA LEU A 358 9.17 6.93 10.87
C LEU A 358 9.77 8.10 11.64
N MET A 359 9.45 9.34 11.25
CA MET A 359 10.02 10.56 11.84
C MET A 359 9.07 11.29 12.81
N GLY A 360 7.92 10.67 13.15
CA GLY A 360 6.94 11.19 14.10
C GLY A 360 6.84 10.41 15.42
N LEU A 361 7.82 9.55 15.70
CA LEU A 361 7.98 8.82 16.95
C LEU A 361 9.04 9.46 17.84
#